data_AF-A0AAE0Y3P1-F1
#
_entry.id   AF-A0AAE0Y3P1-F1
#
_cell.length_a   1.000
_cell.length_b   1.000
_cell.length_c   1.000
_cell.angle_alpha   90.00
_cell.angle_beta   90.00
_cell.angle_gamma   90.00
#
_symmetry.space_group_name_H-M   'P 1'
#
loop_
_entity.id
_entity.type
_entity.pdbx_description
1 polymer ?
#
loop_
_entity_poly.entity_id
_entity_poly.type
_entity_poly.pdbx_seq_one_letter_code
_entity_poly.pdbx_strand_id
1 'polypeptide(L)'
;MSGSPPRGLVSTDPHILLMSGSPPRGLISTDPHILLMSGSPPRGLVSTDPHILLMSGSPPRGLVSTDPHILLMSGSPPRGLVSTDPHILLMSGSPPRGLVSTDPHILLMSGSPPRGLVSTDPHILLMSGSPPRGLVSTDPHILLMSGSPPRGLVSTDPHILLMSGSPPRGLVSTDPHILLMSGSPPRGLVSTDPHILLMSGSPPRGLVSTDPHILLMSGSPPRGLVSTDPHILLMSGSPPRGLVSTDPHILLMSGSPPRGLVSTDPHILLMSGSPPRGLVSTDPHILLMSGSPPRGLVSTDPHILLMSGSPPRGLVSTDPHILLMSGSPPRGLVSTDPHILLMSGSPPRGLVSTDPHILLMSGSPSRDLVFTDLLISCSCLAPHPLAWSPLILTSCSCLAPHPVAWSPLILISCSCLAPHPVAWSPLILISCSCLAPHVGT
;
A
#
# COMPACT_ATOMS: atom_id res chain seq x y z
N MET A 1 -34.61 49.25 -40.85
CA MET A 1 -34.88 47.82 -41.08
C MET A 1 -33.65 47.03 -40.65
N SER A 2 -33.68 46.43 -39.46
CA SER A 2 -32.61 45.52 -39.01
C SER A 2 -32.84 44.16 -39.68
N GLY A 3 -32.12 43.87 -40.76
CA GLY A 3 -32.14 42.56 -41.37
C GLY A 3 -31.74 41.51 -40.33
N SER A 4 -32.58 40.51 -40.10
CA SER A 4 -32.24 39.35 -39.27
C SER A 4 -30.98 38.70 -39.83
N PRO A 5 -29.95 38.42 -39.00
CA PRO A 5 -28.70 37.84 -39.48
C PRO A 5 -28.96 36.48 -40.15
N PRO A 6 -28.18 36.12 -41.19
CA PRO A 6 -28.34 34.86 -41.90
C PRO A 6 -28.31 33.65 -40.93
N ARG A 7 -29.09 32.61 -41.22
CA ARG A 7 -29.20 31.44 -40.35
C ARG A 7 -27.89 30.64 -40.25
N GLY A 8 -27.05 30.69 -41.28
CA GLY A 8 -25.74 30.04 -41.33
C GLY A 8 -24.83 30.68 -42.38
N LEU A 9 -23.52 30.49 -42.22
CA LEU A 9 -22.48 30.85 -43.20
C LEU A 9 -21.59 29.63 -43.44
N VAL A 10 -21.26 29.37 -44.70
CA VAL A 10 -20.33 28.32 -45.14
C VAL A 10 -19.21 28.99 -45.92
N SER A 11 -17.96 28.72 -45.56
CA SER A 11 -16.77 29.21 -46.25
C SER A 11 -15.85 28.03 -46.57
N THR A 12 -15.31 28.00 -47.78
CA THR A 12 -14.39 26.95 -48.24
C THR A 12 -13.09 27.59 -48.70
N ASP A 13 -11.97 27.11 -48.16
CA ASP A 13 -10.61 27.52 -48.51
C ASP A 13 -10.30 29.04 -48.36
N PRO A 14 -10.72 29.71 -47.26
CA PRO A 14 -10.36 31.11 -47.05
C PRO A 14 -8.92 31.23 -46.54
N HIS A 15 -8.09 32.07 -47.17
CA HIS A 15 -6.77 32.38 -46.61
C HIS A 15 -6.85 32.97 -45.19
N ILE A 16 -7.77 33.90 -44.95
CA ILE A 16 -7.99 34.49 -43.62
C ILE A 16 -9.50 34.71 -43.44
N LEU A 17 -10.06 34.21 -42.34
CA LEU A 17 -11.45 34.46 -41.96
C LEU A 17 -11.49 35.22 -40.64
N LEU A 18 -11.77 36.52 -40.73
CA LEU A 18 -11.92 37.43 -39.59
C LEU A 18 -13.40 37.65 -39.31
N MET A 19 -13.83 37.36 -38.09
CA MET A 19 -15.16 37.74 -37.62
C MET A 19 -15.09 38.65 -36.40
N SER A 20 -15.72 39.81 -36.54
CA SER A 20 -16.01 40.74 -35.45
C SER A 20 -17.49 41.16 -35.50
N GLY A 21 -18.18 41.21 -34.35
CA GLY A 21 -19.57 41.68 -34.25
C GLY A 21 -20.61 40.60 -33.92
N SER A 22 -21.79 40.64 -34.54
CA SER A 22 -22.92 39.71 -34.31
C SER A 22 -23.15 38.77 -35.50
N PRO A 23 -22.59 37.54 -35.46
CA PRO A 23 -22.52 36.60 -36.58
C PRO A 23 -23.82 35.82 -36.78
N PRO A 24 -23.92 35.05 -37.89
CA PRO A 24 -24.99 34.07 -38.13
C PRO A 24 -25.14 33.06 -36.98
N ARG A 25 -26.27 32.34 -36.93
CA ARG A 25 -26.48 31.31 -35.89
C ARG A 25 -25.50 30.13 -36.00
N GLY A 26 -25.01 29.81 -37.20
CA GLY A 26 -24.02 28.75 -37.43
C GLY A 26 -22.94 29.21 -38.40
N LEU A 27 -21.72 28.69 -38.23
CA LEU A 27 -20.62 28.86 -39.17
C LEU A 27 -19.96 27.51 -39.45
N ILE A 28 -19.70 27.23 -40.72
CA ILE A 28 -18.89 26.11 -41.19
C ILE A 28 -17.74 26.70 -42.02
N SER A 29 -16.50 26.35 -41.67
CA SER A 29 -15.31 26.71 -42.45
C SER A 29 -14.51 25.45 -42.75
N THR A 30 -14.10 25.28 -44.01
CA THR A 30 -13.17 24.22 -44.41
C THR A 30 -11.86 24.84 -44.90
N ASP A 31 -10.73 24.29 -44.48
CA ASP A 31 -9.37 24.69 -44.87
C ASP A 31 -9.00 26.17 -44.67
N PRO A 32 -9.40 26.86 -43.57
CA PRO A 32 -8.94 28.22 -43.37
C PRO A 32 -7.45 28.24 -42.96
N HIS A 33 -6.63 29.03 -43.64
CA HIS A 33 -5.25 29.24 -43.16
C HIS A 33 -5.23 29.90 -41.76
N ILE A 34 -6.08 30.92 -41.54
CA ILE A 34 -6.25 31.55 -40.22
C ILE A 34 -7.74 31.84 -39.99
N LEU A 35 -8.28 31.36 -38.87
CA LEU A 35 -9.61 31.72 -38.39
C LEU A 35 -9.49 32.50 -37.08
N LEU A 36 -9.85 33.79 -37.15
CA LEU A 36 -9.76 34.73 -36.04
C LEU A 36 -11.15 35.23 -35.68
N MET A 37 -11.56 35.01 -34.44
CA MET A 37 -12.83 35.52 -33.92
C MET A 37 -12.63 36.40 -32.69
N SER A 38 -13.24 37.60 -32.74
CA SER A 38 -13.39 38.47 -31.59
C SER A 38 -14.84 38.97 -31.44
N GLY A 39 -15.37 39.00 -30.21
CA GLY A 39 -16.70 39.57 -29.93
C GLY A 39 -17.80 38.54 -29.67
N SER A 40 -19.00 38.74 -30.25
CA SER A 40 -20.12 37.81 -30.10
C SER A 40 -20.01 36.71 -31.17
N PRO A 41 -20.12 35.43 -30.84
CA PRO A 41 -19.88 34.31 -31.75
C PRO A 41 -21.19 33.69 -32.25
N PRO A 42 -21.15 32.82 -33.28
CA PRO A 42 -22.32 32.06 -33.70
C PRO A 42 -22.81 31.13 -32.56
N ARG A 43 -24.01 30.56 -32.66
CA ARG A 43 -24.41 29.51 -31.70
C ARG A 43 -23.60 28.22 -31.89
N GLY A 44 -23.22 27.89 -33.13
CA GLY A 44 -22.38 26.74 -33.46
C GLY A 44 -21.27 27.12 -34.44
N LEU A 45 -20.08 26.58 -34.23
CA LEU A 45 -18.96 26.67 -35.18
C LEU A 45 -18.44 25.27 -35.48
N VAL A 46 -18.24 24.98 -36.76
CA VAL A 46 -17.49 23.81 -37.25
C VAL A 46 -16.33 24.34 -38.10
N SER A 47 -15.11 23.93 -37.79
CA SER A 47 -13.91 24.21 -38.59
C SER A 47 -13.21 22.89 -38.90
N THR A 48 -12.86 22.68 -40.16
CA THR A 48 -12.00 21.55 -40.57
C THR A 48 -10.68 22.08 -41.10
N ASP A 49 -9.57 21.48 -40.69
CA ASP A 49 -8.20 21.76 -41.14
C ASP A 49 -7.75 23.23 -41.01
N PRO A 50 -8.04 23.96 -39.90
CA PRO A 50 -7.49 25.30 -39.74
C PRO A 50 -6.00 25.23 -39.40
N HIS A 51 -5.15 25.97 -40.10
CA HIS A 51 -3.75 26.11 -39.66
C HIS A 51 -3.68 26.81 -38.29
N ILE A 52 -4.47 27.88 -38.09
CA ILE A 52 -4.54 28.59 -36.81
C ILE A 52 -6.00 28.96 -36.52
N LEU A 53 -6.52 28.53 -35.36
CA LEU A 53 -7.82 28.94 -34.84
C LEU A 53 -7.62 29.73 -33.54
N LEU A 54 -7.87 31.04 -33.61
CA LEU A 54 -7.74 31.98 -32.50
C LEU A 54 -9.10 32.54 -32.12
N MET A 55 -9.48 32.36 -30.86
CA MET A 55 -10.70 32.94 -30.31
C MET A 55 -10.40 33.79 -29.08
N SER A 56 -10.91 35.02 -29.10
CA SER A 56 -10.91 35.93 -27.95
C SER A 56 -12.31 36.48 -27.68
N GLY A 57 -12.78 36.41 -26.43
CA GLY A 57 -14.04 37.03 -26.01
C GLY A 57 -15.17 36.05 -25.67
N SER A 58 -16.38 36.31 -26.19
CA SER A 58 -17.53 35.42 -25.99
C SER A 58 -17.47 34.31 -27.06
N PRO A 59 -17.63 33.03 -26.71
CA PRO A 59 -17.49 31.87 -27.62
C PRO A 59 -18.84 31.20 -27.96
N PRO A 60 -18.89 30.41 -29.04
CA PRO A 60 -20.15 29.83 -29.50
C PRO A 60 -20.76 28.91 -28.44
N ARG A 61 -22.04 28.51 -28.56
CA ARG A 61 -22.56 27.48 -27.63
C ARG A 61 -21.88 26.14 -27.86
N GLY A 62 -21.57 25.79 -29.10
CA GLY A 62 -20.80 24.59 -29.46
C GLY A 62 -19.71 24.91 -30.46
N LEU A 63 -18.53 24.32 -30.26
CA LEU A 63 -17.42 24.36 -31.21
C LEU A 63 -17.00 22.92 -31.54
N VAL A 64 -16.83 22.64 -32.82
CA VAL A 64 -16.16 21.45 -33.35
C VAL A 64 -14.99 21.91 -34.22
N SER A 65 -13.79 21.42 -33.91
CA SER A 65 -12.60 21.62 -34.75
C SER A 65 -11.99 20.26 -35.07
N THR A 66 -11.70 20.01 -36.34
CA THR A 66 -10.93 18.84 -36.77
C THR A 66 -9.59 19.31 -37.33
N ASP A 67 -8.51 18.63 -36.94
CA ASP A 67 -7.15 18.82 -37.44
C ASP A 67 -6.59 20.27 -37.35
N PRO A 68 -6.82 21.03 -36.25
CA PRO A 68 -6.18 22.34 -36.14
C PRO A 68 -4.68 22.18 -35.84
N HIS A 69 -3.80 22.85 -36.58
CA HIS A 69 -2.39 22.90 -36.16
C HIS A 69 -2.25 23.65 -34.82
N ILE A 70 -2.96 24.76 -34.64
CA ILE A 70 -2.98 25.49 -33.36
C ILE A 70 -4.40 25.94 -33.05
N LEU A 71 -4.93 25.50 -31.90
CA LEU A 71 -6.19 25.98 -31.34
C LEU A 71 -5.90 26.75 -30.05
N LEU A 72 -6.16 28.05 -30.10
CA LEU A 72 -5.86 29.00 -29.03
C LEU A 72 -7.14 29.72 -28.59
N MET A 73 -7.46 29.60 -27.31
CA MET A 73 -8.64 30.25 -26.72
C MET A 73 -8.28 31.08 -25.51
N SER A 74 -8.73 32.34 -25.51
CA SER A 74 -8.70 33.21 -24.34
C SER A 74 -10.08 33.83 -24.07
N GLY A 75 -10.50 33.81 -22.81
CA GLY A 75 -11.73 34.49 -22.36
C GLY A 75 -12.81 33.57 -21.80
N SER A 76 -14.07 33.85 -22.16
CA SER A 76 -15.19 32.97 -21.80
C SER A 76 -15.20 31.76 -22.75
N PRO A 77 -15.70 30.58 -22.35
CA PRO A 77 -15.64 29.35 -23.14
C PRO A 77 -17.01 28.87 -23.66
N PRO A 78 -17.03 28.06 -24.74
CA PRO A 78 -18.27 27.54 -25.29
C PRO A 78 -18.99 26.65 -24.26
N ARG A 79 -20.26 26.29 -24.47
CA ARG A 79 -20.87 25.28 -23.57
C ARG A 79 -20.26 23.90 -23.81
N GLY A 80 -19.97 23.55 -25.06
CA GLY A 80 -19.27 22.32 -25.44
C GLY A 80 -18.19 22.60 -26.46
N LEU A 81 -17.05 21.93 -26.32
CA LEU A 81 -15.96 21.91 -27.29
C LEU A 81 -15.60 20.47 -27.62
N VAL A 82 -15.47 20.19 -28.91
CA VAL A 82 -14.90 18.96 -29.46
C VAL A 82 -13.73 19.35 -30.35
N SER A 83 -12.55 18.80 -30.08
CA SER A 83 -11.36 18.93 -30.92
C SER A 83 -10.86 17.54 -31.27
N THR A 84 -10.61 17.28 -32.55
CA THR A 84 -9.93 16.05 -33.00
C THR A 84 -8.58 16.44 -33.59
N ASP A 85 -7.53 15.69 -33.24
CA ASP A 85 -6.17 15.80 -33.78
C ASP A 85 -5.53 17.20 -33.74
N PRO A 86 -5.68 18.00 -32.65
CA PRO A 86 -4.98 19.27 -32.58
C PRO A 86 -3.48 19.03 -32.33
N HIS A 87 -2.59 19.65 -33.11
CA HIS A 87 -1.16 19.63 -32.74
C HIS A 87 -0.93 20.38 -31.41
N ILE A 88 -1.55 21.54 -31.22
CA ILE A 88 -1.49 22.28 -29.96
C ILE A 88 -2.86 22.82 -29.61
N LEU A 89 -3.37 22.43 -28.44
CA LEU A 89 -4.57 23.00 -27.83
C LEU A 89 -4.21 23.78 -26.56
N LEU A 90 -4.37 25.10 -26.64
CA LEU A 90 -4.03 26.03 -25.57
C LEU A 90 -5.28 26.77 -25.09
N MET A 91 -5.56 26.65 -23.79
CA MET A 91 -6.65 27.35 -23.14
C MET A 91 -6.17 28.20 -21.97
N SER A 92 -6.57 29.48 -22.02
CA SER A 92 -6.38 30.42 -20.91
C SER A 92 -7.72 31.07 -20.52
N GLY A 93 -8.09 31.01 -19.24
CA GLY A 93 -9.27 31.71 -18.71
C GLY A 93 -10.36 30.78 -18.18
N SER A 94 -11.63 31.05 -18.52
CA SER A 94 -12.76 30.19 -18.15
C SER A 94 -12.96 29.16 -19.29
N PRO A 95 -12.99 27.85 -19.04
CA PRO A 95 -13.11 26.77 -20.05
C PRO A 95 -14.52 26.13 -20.08
N PRO A 96 -14.86 25.36 -21.15
CA PRO A 96 -16.24 25.05 -21.48
C PRO A 96 -16.97 24.22 -20.42
N ARG A 97 -18.30 24.07 -20.49
CA ARG A 97 -18.95 23.12 -19.55
C ARG A 97 -18.47 21.69 -19.80
N GLY A 98 -18.28 21.30 -21.06
CA GLY A 98 -17.68 20.03 -21.45
C GLY A 98 -16.61 20.23 -22.52
N LEU A 99 -15.50 19.52 -22.37
CA LEU A 99 -14.44 19.43 -23.38
C LEU A 99 -14.21 17.96 -23.72
N VAL A 100 -14.14 17.68 -25.01
CA VAL A 100 -13.66 16.41 -25.57
C VAL A 100 -12.49 16.74 -26.51
N SER A 101 -11.34 16.11 -26.27
CA SER A 101 -10.18 16.17 -27.16
C SER A 101 -9.76 14.75 -27.51
N THR A 102 -9.57 14.47 -28.79
CA THR A 102 -8.97 13.21 -29.26
C THR A 102 -7.63 13.51 -29.90
N ASP A 103 -6.61 12.73 -29.56
CA ASP A 103 -5.27 12.74 -30.15
C ASP A 103 -4.55 14.11 -30.14
N PRO A 104 -4.63 14.94 -29.07
CA PRO A 104 -3.84 16.16 -29.03
C PRO A 104 -2.35 15.83 -28.83
N HIS A 105 -1.46 16.40 -29.65
CA HIS A 105 -0.03 16.31 -29.34
C HIS A 105 0.30 17.04 -28.04
N ILE A 106 -0.27 18.24 -27.83
CA ILE A 106 -0.11 18.98 -26.58
C ILE A 106 -1.44 19.63 -26.19
N LEU A 107 -1.91 19.31 -24.98
CA LEU A 107 -3.05 19.97 -24.36
C LEU A 107 -2.61 20.74 -23.11
N LEU A 108 -2.64 22.08 -23.21
CA LEU A 108 -2.25 23.00 -22.15
C LEU A 108 -3.48 23.76 -21.61
N MET A 109 -3.72 23.64 -20.31
CA MET A 109 -4.78 24.38 -19.63
C MET A 109 -4.23 25.23 -18.48
N SER A 110 -4.60 26.51 -18.50
CA SER A 110 -4.34 27.46 -17.42
C SER A 110 -5.63 28.21 -17.05
N GLY A 111 -6.00 28.19 -15.76
CA GLY A 111 -7.10 29.02 -15.24
C GLY A 111 -8.20 28.26 -14.50
N SER A 112 -9.46 28.68 -14.71
CA SER A 112 -10.62 27.93 -14.21
C SER A 112 -10.79 26.66 -15.05
N PRO A 113 -11.52 25.63 -14.62
CA PRO A 113 -11.64 24.37 -15.33
C PRO A 113 -13.05 24.08 -15.88
N PRO A 114 -13.17 23.16 -16.87
CA PRO A 114 -14.48 22.78 -17.39
C PRO A 114 -15.26 21.98 -16.33
N ARG A 115 -16.57 21.77 -16.49
CA ARG A 115 -17.26 20.83 -15.56
C ARG A 115 -16.81 19.39 -15.80
N GLY A 116 -16.64 19.01 -17.06
CA GLY A 116 -16.10 17.71 -17.45
C GLY A 116 -15.07 17.85 -18.57
N LEU A 117 -14.00 17.05 -18.49
CA LEU A 117 -13.00 16.91 -19.53
C LEU A 117 -12.82 15.43 -19.86
N VAL A 118 -12.82 15.12 -21.15
CA VAL A 118 -12.42 13.83 -21.70
C VAL A 118 -11.28 14.08 -22.68
N SER A 119 -10.16 13.40 -22.48
CA SER A 119 -9.03 13.38 -23.41
C SER A 119 -8.71 11.94 -23.76
N THR A 120 -8.58 11.64 -25.05
CA THR A 120 -8.07 10.35 -25.52
C THR A 120 -6.73 10.57 -26.21
N ASP A 121 -5.76 9.72 -25.91
CA ASP A 121 -4.44 9.67 -26.54
C ASP A 121 -3.64 11.00 -26.57
N PRO A 122 -3.63 11.83 -25.50
CA PRO A 122 -2.79 13.01 -25.50
C PRO A 122 -1.31 12.62 -25.35
N HIS A 123 -0.43 13.13 -26.22
CA HIS A 123 1.01 12.96 -25.97
C HIS A 123 1.43 13.69 -24.67
N ILE A 124 0.95 14.92 -24.46
CA ILE A 124 1.20 15.67 -23.23
C ILE A 124 -0.09 16.38 -22.80
N LEU A 125 -0.56 16.07 -21.59
CA LEU A 125 -1.64 16.78 -20.93
C LEU A 125 -1.11 17.50 -19.70
N LEU A 126 -1.16 18.83 -19.74
CA LEU A 126 -0.60 19.72 -18.73
C LEU A 126 -1.68 20.64 -18.19
N MET A 127 -1.91 20.56 -16.88
CA MET A 127 -2.90 21.37 -16.18
C MET A 127 -2.28 22.19 -15.07
N SER A 128 -2.57 23.49 -15.09
CA SER A 128 -2.21 24.44 -14.03
C SER A 128 -3.43 25.22 -13.57
N GLY A 129 -3.71 25.20 -12.27
CA GLY A 129 -4.73 26.06 -11.64
C GLY A 129 -5.89 25.33 -10.98
N SER A 130 -7.13 25.77 -11.27
CA SER A 130 -8.34 25.12 -10.76
C SER A 130 -8.74 24.00 -11.73
N PRO A 131 -9.17 22.83 -11.27
CA PRO A 131 -9.39 21.59 -12.05
C PRO A 131 -10.86 21.21 -12.26
N PRO A 132 -11.20 20.40 -13.29
CA PRO A 132 -12.59 20.13 -13.61
C PRO A 132 -13.34 19.40 -12.50
N ARG A 133 -14.68 19.33 -12.56
CA ARG A 133 -15.37 18.45 -11.58
C ARG A 133 -15.04 16.98 -11.86
N GLY A 134 -14.94 16.59 -13.13
CA GLY A 134 -14.48 15.28 -13.55
C GLY A 134 -13.47 15.37 -14.68
N LEU A 135 -12.40 14.57 -14.60
CA LEU A 135 -11.45 14.35 -15.68
C LEU A 135 -11.41 12.86 -16.01
N VAL A 136 -11.49 12.55 -17.29
CA VAL A 136 -11.18 11.23 -17.85
C VAL A 136 -10.07 11.41 -18.88
N SER A 137 -8.98 10.67 -18.71
CA SER A 137 -7.89 10.58 -19.69
C SER A 137 -7.66 9.12 -20.03
N THR A 138 -7.61 8.78 -21.32
CA THR A 138 -7.18 7.47 -21.79
C THR A 138 -5.85 7.62 -22.53
N ASP A 139 -4.92 6.70 -22.25
CA ASP A 139 -3.63 6.57 -22.93
C ASP A 139 -2.76 7.86 -23.01
N PRO A 140 -2.67 8.69 -21.95
CA PRO A 140 -1.77 9.82 -22.00
C PRO A 140 -0.31 9.36 -21.90
N HIS A 141 0.57 9.80 -22.80
CA HIS A 141 2.00 9.58 -22.61
C HIS A 141 2.49 10.29 -21.34
N ILE A 142 2.08 11.54 -21.13
CA ILE A 142 2.44 12.31 -19.94
C ILE A 142 1.21 13.09 -19.45
N LEU A 143 0.80 12.83 -18.21
CA LEU A 143 -0.21 13.60 -17.50
C LEU A 143 0.42 14.34 -16.32
N LEU A 144 0.46 15.67 -16.42
CA LEU A 144 1.05 16.57 -15.44
C LEU A 144 -0.02 17.48 -14.84
N MET A 145 -0.17 17.42 -13.51
CA MET A 145 -1.07 18.30 -12.78
C MET A 145 -0.36 19.08 -11.69
N SER A 146 -0.55 20.40 -11.73
CA SER A 146 -0.09 21.34 -10.70
C SER A 146 -1.26 22.20 -10.20
N GLY A 147 -1.48 22.21 -8.89
CA GLY A 147 -2.44 23.10 -8.24
C GLY A 147 -3.57 22.38 -7.50
N SER A 148 -4.80 22.90 -7.62
CA SER A 148 -5.99 22.22 -7.11
C SER A 148 -6.43 21.18 -8.17
N PRO A 149 -6.76 19.93 -7.80
CA PRO A 149 -7.13 18.83 -8.72
C PRO A 149 -8.63 18.45 -8.67
N PRO A 150 -9.15 17.70 -9.67
CA PRO A 150 -10.58 17.62 -9.94
C PRO A 150 -11.37 16.96 -8.78
N ARG A 151 -12.70 17.02 -8.76
CA ARG A 151 -13.42 16.22 -7.75
C ARG A 151 -13.20 14.71 -7.97
N GLY A 152 -13.18 14.27 -9.22
CA GLY A 152 -12.82 12.90 -9.62
C GLY A 152 -11.85 12.92 -10.80
N LEU A 153 -10.84 12.05 -10.75
CA LEU A 153 -9.95 11.75 -11.86
C LEU A 153 -10.01 10.26 -12.17
N VAL A 154 -10.16 9.95 -13.46
CA VAL A 154 -9.94 8.61 -14.01
C VAL A 154 -8.86 8.71 -15.07
N SER A 155 -7.80 7.93 -14.93
CA SER A 155 -6.76 7.77 -15.96
C SER A 155 -6.61 6.29 -16.28
N THR A 156 -6.64 5.95 -17.56
CA THR A 156 -6.32 4.59 -18.04
C THR A 156 -5.02 4.65 -18.83
N ASP A 157 -4.13 3.72 -18.58
CA ASP A 157 -2.87 3.50 -19.30
C ASP A 157 -1.94 4.72 -19.42
N PRO A 158 -1.75 5.57 -18.38
CA PRO A 158 -0.79 6.64 -18.47
C PRO A 158 0.64 6.10 -18.43
N HIS A 159 1.50 6.49 -19.37
CA HIS A 159 2.93 6.17 -19.23
C HIS A 159 3.52 6.87 -18.00
N ILE A 160 3.20 8.14 -17.79
CA ILE A 160 3.62 8.89 -16.61
C ILE A 160 2.47 9.76 -16.10
N LEU A 161 2.10 9.57 -14.84
CA LEU A 161 1.16 10.43 -14.12
C LEU A 161 1.86 11.11 -12.95
N LEU A 162 2.08 12.43 -13.07
CA LEU A 162 2.66 13.26 -12.00
C LEU A 162 1.62 14.22 -11.43
N MET A 163 1.51 14.20 -10.10
CA MET A 163 0.66 15.14 -9.38
C MET A 163 1.44 15.90 -8.31
N SER A 164 1.27 17.23 -8.33
CA SER A 164 1.80 18.14 -7.33
C SER A 164 0.70 19.09 -6.83
N GLY A 165 0.51 19.16 -5.50
CA GLY A 165 -0.37 20.16 -4.88
C GLY A 165 -1.47 19.61 -3.96
N SER A 166 -2.66 20.22 -4.04
CA SER A 166 -3.84 19.76 -3.30
C SER A 166 -4.39 18.48 -3.97
N PRO A 167 -5.30 17.71 -3.35
CA PRO A 167 -5.75 16.44 -3.93
C PRO A 167 -7.19 16.38 -4.44
N PRO A 168 -7.49 15.45 -5.40
CA PRO A 168 -8.86 15.25 -5.86
C PRO A 168 -9.67 14.56 -4.75
N ARG A 169 -11.00 14.53 -4.82
CA ARG A 169 -11.74 13.72 -3.81
C ARG A 169 -11.53 12.23 -4.06
N GLY A 170 -11.51 11.80 -5.31
CA GLY A 170 -11.20 10.42 -5.72
C GLY A 170 -10.28 10.40 -6.93
N LEU A 171 -9.35 9.45 -6.93
CA LEU A 171 -8.51 9.11 -8.08
C LEU A 171 -8.65 7.62 -8.37
N VAL A 172 -8.85 7.29 -9.64
CA VAL A 172 -8.73 5.94 -10.19
C VAL A 172 -7.67 5.98 -11.28
N SER A 173 -6.65 5.13 -11.18
CA SER A 173 -5.65 4.91 -12.22
C SER A 173 -5.61 3.43 -12.55
N THR A 174 -5.69 3.08 -13.83
CA THR A 174 -5.45 1.71 -14.30
C THR A 174 -4.18 1.71 -15.14
N ASP A 175 -3.33 0.71 -14.90
CA ASP A 175 -2.13 0.42 -15.68
C ASP A 175 -1.13 1.58 -15.85
N PRO A 176 -0.86 2.42 -14.82
CA PRO A 176 0.17 3.44 -14.96
C PRO A 176 1.56 2.80 -14.95
N HIS A 177 2.40 3.14 -15.93
CA HIS A 177 3.82 2.76 -15.84
C HIS A 177 4.48 3.44 -14.64
N ILE A 178 4.24 4.74 -14.46
CA ILE A 178 4.76 5.49 -13.31
C ILE A 178 3.67 6.42 -12.76
N LEU A 179 3.33 6.25 -11.50
CA LEU A 179 2.46 7.15 -10.74
C LEU A 179 3.25 7.82 -9.61
N LEU A 180 3.55 9.11 -9.76
CA LEU A 180 4.21 9.91 -8.72
C LEU A 180 3.25 10.92 -8.12
N MET A 181 3.18 10.91 -6.79
CA MET A 181 2.44 11.91 -6.03
C MET A 181 3.33 12.63 -5.03
N SER A 182 3.29 13.95 -5.11
CA SER A 182 3.94 14.87 -4.16
C SER A 182 2.92 15.83 -3.57
N GLY A 183 2.81 15.86 -2.24
CA GLY A 183 1.97 16.83 -1.51
C GLY A 183 0.79 16.21 -0.76
N SER A 184 -0.40 16.78 -0.92
CA SER A 184 -1.63 16.28 -0.30
C SER A 184 -2.37 15.38 -1.30
N PRO A 185 -2.63 14.09 -1.01
CA PRO A 185 -3.24 13.10 -1.91
C PRO A 185 -4.75 12.88 -1.63
N PRO A 186 -5.48 12.22 -2.56
CA PRO A 186 -6.95 12.17 -2.57
C PRO A 186 -7.62 11.63 -1.31
N ARG A 187 -8.92 11.87 -1.13
CA ARG A 187 -9.61 11.16 -0.03
C ARG A 187 -9.58 9.66 -0.27
N GLY A 188 -9.76 9.21 -1.52
CA GLY A 188 -9.60 7.82 -1.92
C GLY A 188 -8.72 7.70 -3.17
N LEU A 189 -7.76 6.78 -3.13
CA LEU A 189 -6.97 6.37 -4.30
C LEU A 189 -7.25 4.90 -4.58
N VAL A 190 -7.52 4.60 -5.85
CA VAL A 190 -7.52 3.24 -6.40
C VAL A 190 -6.50 3.20 -7.53
N SER A 191 -5.53 2.29 -7.45
CA SER A 191 -4.59 2.00 -8.53
C SER A 191 -4.65 0.51 -8.85
N THR A 192 -4.79 0.16 -10.11
CA THR A 192 -4.65 -1.22 -10.59
C THR A 192 -3.42 -1.32 -11.47
N ASP A 193 -2.62 -2.35 -11.26
CA ASP A 193 -1.45 -2.71 -12.08
C ASP A 193 -0.40 -1.59 -12.29
N PRO A 194 -0.05 -0.77 -11.28
CA PRO A 194 1.01 0.22 -11.46
C PRO A 194 2.37 -0.47 -11.51
N HIS A 195 3.20 -0.17 -12.51
CA HIS A 195 4.58 -0.67 -12.48
C HIS A 195 5.39 0.02 -11.36
N ILE A 196 5.19 1.33 -11.16
CA ILE A 196 5.79 2.05 -10.03
C ILE A 196 4.78 3.03 -9.45
N LEU A 197 4.49 2.88 -8.16
CA LEU A 197 3.70 3.83 -7.38
C LEU A 197 4.59 4.46 -6.30
N LEU A 198 4.94 5.74 -6.46
CA LEU A 198 5.68 6.51 -5.47
C LEU A 198 4.81 7.58 -4.82
N MET A 199 4.79 7.60 -3.49
CA MET A 199 4.12 8.64 -2.73
C MET A 199 5.08 9.33 -1.76
N SER A 200 5.07 10.66 -1.80
CA SER A 200 5.77 11.53 -0.87
C SER A 200 4.81 12.60 -0.31
N GLY A 201 4.72 12.68 1.02
CA GLY A 201 3.99 13.78 1.70
C GLY A 201 2.88 13.32 2.65
N SER A 202 1.75 14.03 2.60
CA SER A 202 0.54 13.58 3.32
C SER A 202 -0.08 12.41 2.58
N PRO A 203 -0.94 11.58 3.18
CA PRO A 203 -1.52 10.41 2.54
C PRO A 203 -3.02 10.51 2.29
N PRO A 204 -3.59 9.65 1.43
CA PRO A 204 -5.03 9.65 1.21
C PRO A 204 -5.76 9.16 2.46
N ARG A 205 -7.10 9.31 2.56
CA ARG A 205 -7.80 8.65 3.68
C ARG A 205 -7.82 7.14 3.48
N GLY A 206 -8.04 6.67 2.25
CA GLY A 206 -7.95 5.27 1.86
C GLY A 206 -7.12 5.12 0.60
N LEU A 207 -6.28 4.09 0.57
CA LEU A 207 -5.55 3.63 -0.61
C LEU A 207 -5.90 2.16 -0.85
N VAL A 208 -6.24 1.85 -2.10
CA VAL A 208 -6.32 0.49 -2.63
C VAL A 208 -5.35 0.39 -3.80
N SER A 209 -4.44 -0.57 -3.75
CA SER A 209 -3.55 -0.92 -4.85
C SER A 209 -3.70 -2.40 -5.15
N THR A 210 -3.91 -2.76 -6.41
CA THR A 210 -3.87 -4.15 -6.87
C THR A 210 -2.67 -4.32 -7.79
N ASP A 211 -1.92 -5.41 -7.61
CA ASP A 211 -0.82 -5.84 -8.47
C ASP A 211 0.29 -4.79 -8.74
N PRO A 212 0.73 -3.98 -7.75
CA PRO A 212 1.85 -3.06 -7.99
C PRO A 212 3.17 -3.84 -8.09
N HIS A 213 3.97 -3.60 -9.14
CA HIS A 213 5.34 -4.12 -9.15
C HIS A 213 6.17 -3.50 -8.01
N ILE A 214 6.07 -2.18 -7.83
CA ILE A 214 6.76 -1.47 -6.75
C ILE A 214 5.83 -0.42 -6.15
N LEU A 215 5.58 -0.53 -4.85
CA LEU A 215 4.88 0.47 -4.04
C LEU A 215 5.83 1.06 -3.00
N LEU A 216 6.22 2.33 -3.18
CA LEU A 216 7.05 3.06 -2.22
C LEU A 216 6.25 4.18 -1.56
N MET A 217 6.27 4.20 -0.23
CA MET A 217 5.68 5.28 0.55
C MET A 217 6.71 5.92 1.48
N SER A 218 6.83 7.24 1.36
CA SER A 218 7.63 8.07 2.26
C SER A 218 6.77 9.17 2.90
N GLY A 219 6.74 9.23 4.23
CA GLY A 219 6.08 10.31 4.98
C GLY A 219 4.93 9.87 5.87
N SER A 220 3.81 10.60 5.82
CA SER A 220 2.58 10.24 6.54
C SER A 220 1.74 9.33 5.63
N PRO A 221 1.27 8.15 6.07
CA PRO A 221 0.54 7.16 5.27
C PRO A 221 -0.98 7.10 5.60
N PRO A 222 -1.81 6.47 4.74
CA PRO A 222 -3.25 6.67 4.76
C PRO A 222 -3.94 6.18 6.02
N ARG A 223 -5.21 6.55 6.26
CA ARG A 223 -5.92 5.93 7.41
C ARG A 223 -6.08 4.42 7.20
N GLY A 224 -6.38 4.00 5.98
CA GLY A 224 -6.41 2.59 5.58
C GLY A 224 -5.61 2.38 4.30
N LEU A 225 -4.79 1.33 4.29
CA LEU A 225 -4.12 0.81 3.10
C LEU A 225 -4.57 -0.63 2.86
N VAL A 226 -4.97 -0.92 1.63
CA VAL A 226 -5.16 -2.28 1.11
C VAL A 226 -4.24 -2.44 -0.09
N SER A 227 -3.38 -3.45 -0.06
CA SER A 227 -2.55 -3.86 -1.19
C SER A 227 -2.80 -5.34 -1.47
N THR A 228 -3.09 -5.69 -2.72
CA THR A 228 -3.15 -7.08 -3.17
C THR A 228 -1.99 -7.34 -4.13
N ASP A 229 -1.31 -8.46 -3.96
CA ASP A 229 -0.26 -8.97 -4.85
C ASP A 229 0.89 -7.98 -5.17
N PRO A 230 1.41 -7.19 -4.21
CA PRO A 230 2.56 -6.35 -4.50
C PRO A 230 3.84 -7.19 -4.64
N HIS A 231 4.61 -6.98 -5.71
CA HIS A 231 5.96 -7.57 -5.77
C HIS A 231 6.87 -6.99 -4.67
N ILE A 232 6.88 -5.66 -4.53
CA ILE A 232 7.65 -4.98 -3.48
C ILE A 232 6.81 -3.87 -2.86
N LEU A 233 6.62 -3.96 -1.54
CA LEU A 233 5.99 -2.91 -0.74
C LEU A 233 7.02 -2.37 0.27
N LEU A 234 7.50 -1.14 0.06
CA LEU A 234 8.39 -0.45 1.01
C LEU A 234 7.66 0.71 1.69
N MET A 235 7.77 0.74 3.01
CA MET A 235 7.25 1.86 3.81
C MET A 235 8.32 2.44 4.73
N SER A 236 8.46 3.77 4.65
CA SER A 236 9.31 4.57 5.53
C SER A 236 8.54 5.75 6.10
N GLY A 237 8.47 5.85 7.44
CA GLY A 237 7.94 7.02 8.14
C GLY A 237 6.90 6.72 9.22
N SER A 238 5.85 7.55 9.25
CA SER A 238 4.68 7.25 10.09
C SER A 238 3.88 6.11 9.43
N PRO A 239 2.99 5.42 10.14
CA PRO A 239 2.23 4.28 9.62
C PRO A 239 0.73 4.53 9.46
N PRO A 240 0.03 3.75 8.61
CA PRO A 240 -1.41 3.91 8.44
C PRO A 240 -2.14 3.48 9.71
N ARG A 241 -3.43 3.81 9.90
CA ARG A 241 -4.15 3.25 11.06
C ARG A 241 -4.38 1.75 10.89
N GLY A 242 -4.73 1.31 9.69
CA GLY A 242 -4.84 -0.10 9.32
C GLY A 242 -4.11 -0.38 8.01
N LEU A 243 -3.40 -1.50 7.97
CA LEU A 243 -2.80 -2.05 6.76
C LEU A 243 -3.33 -3.46 6.55
N VAL A 244 -3.77 -3.74 5.33
CA VAL A 244 -4.05 -5.09 4.83
C VAL A 244 -3.18 -5.31 3.60
N SER A 245 -2.38 -6.37 3.62
CA SER A 245 -1.62 -6.84 2.46
C SER A 245 -1.96 -8.30 2.19
N THR A 246 -2.31 -8.64 0.97
CA THR A 246 -2.47 -10.03 0.53
C THR A 246 -1.38 -10.36 -0.47
N ASP A 247 -0.75 -11.52 -0.31
CA ASP A 247 0.22 -12.09 -1.25
C ASP A 247 1.42 -11.18 -1.61
N PRO A 248 2.03 -10.41 -0.68
CA PRO A 248 3.20 -9.63 -1.03
C PRO A 248 4.43 -10.54 -1.22
N HIS A 249 5.18 -10.38 -2.31
CA HIS A 249 6.48 -11.05 -2.43
C HIS A 249 7.46 -10.52 -1.38
N ILE A 250 7.56 -9.19 -1.24
CA ILE A 250 8.41 -8.55 -0.24
C ILE A 250 7.66 -7.40 0.41
N LEU A 251 7.50 -7.47 1.73
CA LEU A 251 6.96 -6.39 2.55
C LEU A 251 8.02 -5.90 3.53
N LEU A 252 8.45 -4.65 3.35
CA LEU A 252 9.49 -4.00 4.15
C LEU A 252 8.94 -2.78 4.87
N MET A 253 9.08 -2.78 6.19
CA MET A 253 8.68 -1.67 7.04
C MET A 253 9.83 -1.14 7.87
N SER A 254 10.03 0.17 7.79
CA SER A 254 10.98 0.92 8.61
C SER A 254 10.28 2.11 9.29
N GLY A 255 10.42 2.22 10.62
CA GLY A 255 9.95 3.37 11.39
C GLY A 255 8.82 3.08 12.35
N SER A 256 7.79 3.94 12.35
CA SER A 256 6.60 3.75 13.19
C SER A 256 5.59 2.87 12.43
N PRO A 257 4.90 1.92 13.08
CA PRO A 257 4.05 0.86 12.51
C PRO A 257 2.53 1.06 12.70
N PRO A 258 1.67 0.44 11.87
CA PRO A 258 0.24 0.74 11.90
C PRO A 258 -0.43 0.35 13.22
N ARG A 259 -1.64 0.86 13.51
CA ARG A 259 -2.33 0.36 14.71
C ARG A 259 -2.69 -1.11 14.56
N GLY A 260 -3.12 -1.52 13.36
CA GLY A 260 -3.33 -2.92 13.00
C GLY A 260 -2.67 -3.24 11.67
N LEU A 261 -1.99 -4.39 11.62
CA LEU A 261 -1.46 -4.98 10.40
C LEU A 261 -2.09 -6.36 10.21
N VAL A 262 -2.59 -6.61 9.00
CA VAL A 262 -2.97 -7.93 8.52
C VAL A 262 -2.15 -8.21 7.26
N SER A 263 -1.41 -9.32 7.26
CA SER A 263 -0.72 -9.83 6.09
C SER A 263 -1.16 -11.27 5.85
N THR A 264 -1.58 -11.60 4.63
CA THR A 264 -1.84 -12.98 4.22
C THR A 264 -0.80 -13.39 3.18
N ASP A 265 -0.23 -14.58 3.32
CA ASP A 265 0.67 -15.21 2.36
C ASP A 265 1.90 -14.37 1.93
N PRO A 266 2.60 -13.63 2.84
CA PRO A 266 3.80 -12.93 2.43
C PRO A 266 4.97 -13.90 2.21
N HIS A 267 5.68 -13.79 1.10
CA HIS A 267 6.95 -14.52 0.94
C HIS A 267 8.00 -14.02 1.94
N ILE A 268 8.17 -12.71 2.06
CA ILE A 268 9.09 -12.11 3.02
C ILE A 268 8.44 -10.90 3.67
N LEU A 269 8.34 -10.92 5.00
CA LEU A 269 7.92 -9.79 5.81
C LEU A 269 9.06 -9.39 6.75
N LEU A 270 9.66 -8.22 6.51
CA LEU A 270 10.68 -7.65 7.40
C LEU A 270 10.17 -6.39 8.08
N MET A 271 10.28 -6.36 9.41
CA MET A 271 9.97 -5.20 10.22
C MET A 271 11.19 -4.73 11.02
N SER A 272 11.48 -3.44 10.90
CA SER A 272 12.50 -2.76 11.70
C SER A 272 11.91 -1.53 12.39
N GLY A 273 12.08 -1.45 13.72
CA GLY A 273 11.71 -0.27 14.51
C GLY A 273 10.62 -0.51 15.56
N SER A 274 9.64 0.39 15.61
CA SER A 274 8.48 0.21 16.48
C SER A 274 7.47 -0.72 15.78
N PRO A 275 6.72 -1.56 16.51
CA PRO A 275 5.78 -2.57 15.98
C PRO A 275 4.28 -2.20 16.14
N PRO A 276 3.38 -2.74 15.31
CA PRO A 276 1.98 -2.33 15.34
C PRO A 276 1.32 -2.68 16.68
N ARG A 277 0.15 -2.11 17.02
CA ARG A 277 -0.52 -2.56 18.26
C ARG A 277 -0.98 -4.01 18.13
N GLY A 278 -1.49 -4.39 16.97
CA GLY A 278 -1.82 -5.78 16.64
C GLY A 278 -1.23 -6.15 15.28
N LEU A 279 -0.63 -7.34 15.21
CA LEU A 279 -0.18 -7.96 13.98
C LEU A 279 -0.87 -9.31 13.81
N VAL A 280 -1.45 -9.54 12.64
CA VAL A 280 -1.93 -10.84 12.18
C VAL A 280 -1.16 -11.16 10.90
N SER A 281 -0.49 -12.31 10.88
CA SER A 281 0.14 -12.87 9.68
C SER A 281 -0.37 -14.29 9.48
N THR A 282 -0.87 -14.60 8.29
CA THR A 282 -1.21 -15.96 7.90
C THR A 282 -0.23 -16.43 6.83
N ASP A 283 0.29 -17.64 6.97
CA ASP A 283 1.12 -18.33 5.99
C ASP A 283 2.37 -17.57 5.50
N PRO A 284 3.13 -16.86 6.37
CA PRO A 284 4.36 -16.21 5.91
C PRO A 284 5.46 -17.25 5.65
N HIS A 285 6.14 -17.19 4.50
CA HIS A 285 7.36 -17.99 4.31
C HIS A 285 8.48 -17.53 5.26
N ILE A 286 8.71 -16.22 5.36
CA ILE A 286 9.71 -15.66 6.27
C ILE A 286 9.14 -14.42 6.95
N LEU A 287 9.07 -14.45 8.29
CA LEU A 287 8.74 -13.31 9.12
C LEU A 287 9.93 -12.92 10.00
N LEU A 288 10.57 -11.79 9.70
CA LEU A 288 11.68 -11.25 10.51
C LEU A 288 11.26 -9.97 11.22
N MET A 289 11.50 -9.96 12.53
CA MET A 289 11.25 -8.79 13.37
C MET A 289 12.49 -8.40 14.16
N SER A 290 12.88 -7.14 14.00
CA SER A 290 13.98 -6.53 14.75
C SER A 290 13.50 -5.25 15.45
N GLY A 291 13.63 -5.20 16.78
CA GLY A 291 13.34 -4.01 17.58
C GLY A 291 12.32 -4.22 18.69
N SER A 292 11.37 -3.29 18.81
CA SER A 292 10.24 -3.45 19.72
C SER A 292 9.16 -4.30 19.03
N PRO A 293 8.42 -5.17 19.75
CA PRO A 293 7.42 -6.12 19.25
C PRO A 293 5.96 -5.68 19.50
N PRO A 294 4.98 -6.14 18.69
CA PRO A 294 3.62 -5.62 18.78
C PRO A 294 2.98 -5.94 20.14
N ARG A 295 1.90 -5.26 20.54
CA ARG A 295 1.23 -5.65 21.80
C ARG A 295 0.63 -7.05 21.69
N GLY A 296 0.04 -7.37 20.55
CA GLY A 296 -0.39 -8.72 20.20
C GLY A 296 0.15 -9.14 18.85
N LEU A 297 0.69 -10.34 18.78
CA LEU A 297 1.08 -11.02 17.54
C LEU A 297 0.29 -12.32 17.41
N VAL A 298 -0.34 -12.51 16.26
CA VAL A 298 -0.91 -13.77 15.82
C VAL A 298 -0.22 -14.16 14.52
N SER A 299 0.41 -15.33 14.50
CA SER A 299 0.97 -15.94 13.29
C SER A 299 0.37 -17.32 13.11
N THR A 300 -0.16 -17.63 11.94
CA THR A 300 -0.59 -18.98 11.59
C THR A 300 0.32 -19.50 10.49
N ASP A 301 0.78 -20.75 10.63
CA ASP A 301 1.54 -21.49 9.62
C ASP A 301 2.81 -20.79 9.07
N PRO A 302 3.65 -20.11 9.89
CA PRO A 302 4.88 -19.53 9.37
C PRO A 302 5.92 -20.62 9.09
N HIS A 303 6.57 -20.59 7.92
CA HIS A 303 7.74 -21.46 7.70
C HIS A 303 8.92 -21.04 8.61
N ILE A 304 9.22 -19.75 8.68
CA ILE A 304 10.27 -19.24 9.55
C ILE A 304 9.80 -17.96 10.23
N LEU A 305 9.82 -17.96 11.56
CA LEU A 305 9.55 -16.78 12.38
C LEU A 305 10.76 -16.46 13.26
N LEU A 306 11.46 -15.36 12.94
CA LEU A 306 12.61 -14.88 13.72
C LEU A 306 12.26 -13.57 14.42
N MET A 307 12.50 -13.56 15.73
CA MET A 307 12.36 -12.37 16.57
C MET A 307 13.65 -12.06 17.29
N SER A 308 14.11 -10.81 17.15
CA SER A 308 15.24 -10.25 17.89
C SER A 308 14.83 -8.96 18.60
N GLY A 309 15.01 -8.90 19.91
CA GLY A 309 14.79 -7.70 20.72
C GLY A 309 13.84 -7.89 21.89
N SER A 310 12.95 -6.92 22.11
CA SER A 310 11.88 -7.09 23.11
C SER A 310 10.79 -7.99 22.51
N PRO A 311 10.04 -8.76 23.33
CA PRO A 311 8.97 -9.68 22.92
C PRO A 311 7.54 -9.11 23.08
N PRO A 312 6.56 -9.52 22.27
CA PRO A 312 5.22 -8.95 22.32
C PRO A 312 4.56 -9.21 23.69
N ARG A 313 3.52 -8.46 24.06
CA ARG A 313 2.81 -8.77 25.33
C ARG A 313 2.07 -10.10 25.23
N GLY A 314 1.49 -10.41 24.08
CA GLY A 314 0.93 -11.72 23.77
C GLY A 314 1.41 -12.19 22.40
N LEU A 315 1.87 -13.43 22.33
CA LEU A 315 2.20 -14.13 21.11
C LEU A 315 1.33 -15.38 20.99
N VAL A 316 0.67 -15.53 19.85
CA VAL A 316 0.02 -16.76 19.43
C VAL A 316 0.67 -17.18 18.12
N SER A 317 1.26 -18.38 18.10
CA SER A 317 1.79 -19.00 16.89
C SER A 317 1.15 -20.38 16.73
N THR A 318 0.52 -20.65 15.60
CA THR A 318 0.03 -21.99 15.27
C THR A 318 0.88 -22.57 14.16
N ASP A 319 1.31 -23.82 14.31
CA ASP A 319 1.99 -24.62 13.30
C ASP A 319 3.27 -23.99 12.68
N PRO A 320 4.17 -23.34 13.46
CA PRO A 320 5.40 -22.82 12.88
C PRO A 320 6.38 -23.96 12.55
N HIS A 321 6.99 -23.97 11.37
CA HIS A 321 8.11 -24.88 11.11
C HIS A 321 9.33 -24.52 11.96
N ILE A 322 9.70 -23.24 12.01
CA ILE A 322 10.81 -22.76 12.84
C ILE A 322 10.42 -21.48 13.55
N LEU A 323 10.47 -21.50 14.88
CA LEU A 323 10.28 -20.34 15.75
C LEU A 323 11.57 -20.05 16.53
N LEU A 324 12.27 -18.97 16.16
CA LEU A 324 13.47 -18.51 16.88
C LEU A 324 13.19 -17.18 17.60
N MET A 325 13.48 -17.17 18.89
CA MET A 325 13.41 -15.98 19.72
C MET A 325 14.74 -15.72 20.43
N SER A 326 15.24 -14.49 20.28
CA SER A 326 16.42 -14.00 20.99
C SER A 326 16.08 -12.68 21.71
N GLY A 327 16.17 -12.67 23.04
CA GLY A 327 15.95 -11.48 23.85
C GLY A 327 15.14 -11.71 25.12
N SER A 328 14.37 -10.70 25.53
CA SER A 328 13.42 -10.90 26.64
C SER A 328 12.23 -11.74 26.15
N PRO A 329 11.50 -12.47 27.01
CA PRO A 329 10.36 -13.30 26.62
C PRO A 329 8.98 -12.63 26.77
N PRO A 330 7.98 -13.01 25.96
CA PRO A 330 6.67 -12.37 26.00
C PRO A 330 5.96 -12.57 27.35
N ARG A 331 4.95 -11.74 27.63
CA ARG A 331 4.13 -11.89 28.86
C ARG A 331 3.10 -13.01 28.76
N GLY A 332 2.93 -13.60 27.59
CA GLY A 332 2.09 -14.75 27.31
C GLY A 332 2.49 -15.29 25.95
N LEU A 333 2.79 -16.58 25.90
CA LEU A 333 3.12 -17.29 24.67
C LEU A 333 2.23 -18.51 24.55
N VAL A 334 1.51 -18.60 23.44
CA VAL A 334 0.82 -19.80 23.01
C VAL A 334 1.47 -20.24 21.70
N SER A 335 2.05 -21.44 21.70
CA SER A 335 2.56 -22.08 20.49
C SER A 335 1.91 -23.44 20.36
N THR A 336 1.21 -23.69 19.25
CA THR A 336 0.69 -25.02 18.94
C THR A 336 1.53 -25.63 17.83
N ASP A 337 1.94 -26.88 18.04
CA ASP A 337 2.57 -27.79 17.08
C ASP A 337 3.79 -27.22 16.33
N PRO A 338 4.76 -26.57 17.02
CA PRO A 338 5.97 -26.11 16.36
C PRO A 338 6.89 -27.30 16.00
N HIS A 339 7.43 -27.33 14.78
CA HIS A 339 8.49 -28.31 14.48
C HIS A 339 9.78 -28.01 15.24
N ILE A 340 10.21 -26.74 15.26
CA ILE A 340 11.40 -26.32 16.01
C ILE A 340 11.09 -25.03 16.77
N LEU A 341 11.28 -25.06 18.10
CA LEU A 341 11.18 -23.91 18.98
C LEU A 341 12.51 -23.68 19.71
N LEU A 342 13.23 -22.61 19.34
CA LEU A 342 14.45 -22.18 20.02
C LEU A 342 14.22 -20.85 20.72
N MET A 343 14.53 -20.81 22.02
CA MET A 343 14.46 -19.60 22.84
C MET A 343 15.78 -19.36 23.56
N SER A 344 16.35 -18.18 23.37
CA SER A 344 17.53 -17.69 24.07
C SER A 344 17.16 -16.45 24.90
N GLY A 345 17.23 -16.56 26.22
CA GLY A 345 16.82 -15.53 27.19
C GLY A 345 15.96 -16.09 28.33
N SER A 346 15.44 -15.22 29.20
CA SER A 346 14.46 -15.64 30.21
C SER A 346 13.23 -16.27 29.53
N PRO A 347 12.49 -17.21 30.13
CA PRO A 347 11.26 -17.78 29.60
C PRO A 347 10.03 -16.89 29.89
N PRO A 348 8.97 -16.97 29.05
CA PRO A 348 7.81 -16.11 29.18
C PRO A 348 7.04 -16.35 30.48
N ARG A 349 6.30 -15.33 30.92
CA ARG A 349 5.29 -15.53 31.98
C ARG A 349 4.09 -16.17 31.30
N GLY A 350 3.67 -17.38 31.67
CA GLY A 350 2.58 -18.08 30.97
C GLY A 350 2.97 -18.57 29.58
N LEU A 351 3.73 -19.67 29.54
CA LEU A 351 3.99 -20.44 28.33
C LEU A 351 3.00 -21.60 28.23
N VAL A 352 2.29 -21.66 27.10
CA VAL A 352 1.54 -22.85 26.67
C VAL A 352 2.16 -23.31 25.36
N SER A 353 2.79 -24.47 25.38
CA SER A 353 3.29 -25.11 24.16
C SER A 353 2.69 -26.50 24.05
N THR A 354 2.01 -26.78 22.94
CA THR A 354 1.56 -28.13 22.60
C THR A 354 2.45 -28.71 21.52
N ASP A 355 2.78 -29.98 21.68
CA ASP A 355 3.40 -30.89 20.71
C ASP A 355 4.61 -30.35 19.92
N PRO A 356 5.62 -29.73 20.57
CA PRO A 356 6.85 -29.38 19.88
C PRO A 356 7.63 -30.64 19.48
N HIS A 357 8.09 -30.73 18.23
CA HIS A 357 9.04 -31.80 17.87
C HIS A 357 10.42 -31.56 18.50
N ILE A 358 10.91 -30.32 18.49
CA ILE A 358 12.18 -29.91 19.09
C ILE A 358 11.98 -28.63 19.90
N LEU A 359 12.26 -28.70 21.21
CA LEU A 359 12.26 -27.56 22.12
C LEU A 359 13.65 -27.37 22.73
N LEU A 360 14.24 -26.19 22.54
CA LEU A 360 15.47 -25.78 23.25
C LEU A 360 15.26 -24.41 23.90
N MET A 361 15.57 -24.33 25.19
CA MET A 361 15.48 -23.11 25.99
C MET A 361 16.77 -22.87 26.77
N SER A 362 17.32 -21.66 26.69
CA SER A 362 18.48 -21.24 27.50
C SER A 362 18.20 -19.96 28.28
N GLY A 363 18.06 -20.06 29.62
CA GLY A 363 17.86 -18.90 30.50
C GLY A 363 17.36 -19.23 31.93
N SER A 364 17.10 -18.19 32.74
CA SER A 364 16.66 -18.29 34.14
C SER A 364 15.14 -18.52 34.27
N PRO A 365 14.65 -19.51 35.04
CA PRO A 365 13.26 -19.97 34.98
C PRO A 365 12.21 -18.94 35.43
N SER A 366 11.01 -19.01 34.84
CA SER A 366 9.82 -18.21 35.16
C SER A 366 8.74 -19.09 35.79
N ARG A 367 7.82 -18.44 36.54
CA ARG A 367 6.62 -19.06 37.09
C ARG A 367 5.63 -19.36 35.95
N ASP A 368 5.11 -20.58 35.91
CA ASP A 368 3.99 -21.05 35.08
C ASP A 368 4.36 -21.47 33.63
N LEU A 369 4.90 -22.69 33.48
CA LEU A 369 5.13 -23.38 32.21
C LEU A 369 4.20 -24.60 32.08
N VAL A 370 3.54 -24.78 30.93
CA VAL A 370 2.72 -25.94 30.62
C VAL A 370 3.17 -26.54 29.28
N PHE A 371 3.55 -27.82 29.29
CA PHE A 371 3.92 -28.61 28.12
C PHE A 371 3.06 -29.87 28.08
N THR A 372 2.55 -30.23 26.90
CA THR A 372 1.73 -31.44 26.76
C THR A 372 2.54 -32.66 26.32
N ASP A 373 3.61 -32.51 25.50
CA ASP A 373 4.41 -33.65 25.01
C ASP A 373 5.88 -33.32 24.63
N LEU A 374 6.72 -34.38 24.62
CA LEU A 374 8.15 -34.53 24.24
C LEU A 374 9.12 -33.36 24.55
N LEU A 375 10.11 -33.61 25.44
CA LEU A 375 11.14 -32.63 25.80
C LEU A 375 12.55 -33.22 25.56
N ILE A 376 13.32 -32.62 24.65
CA ILE A 376 14.66 -33.14 24.30
C ILE A 376 15.72 -32.69 25.31
N SER A 377 15.89 -31.40 25.60
CA SER A 377 16.88 -30.96 26.59
C SER A 377 16.49 -29.68 27.33
N CYS A 378 16.73 -29.66 28.65
CA CYS A 378 16.51 -28.49 29.50
C CYS A 378 17.70 -28.30 30.46
N SER A 379 18.20 -27.07 30.58
CA SER A 379 19.29 -26.69 31.50
C SER A 379 18.79 -25.63 32.49
N CYS A 380 18.71 -25.96 33.78
CA CYS A 380 18.13 -25.10 34.83
C CYS A 380 19.16 -24.72 35.90
N LEU A 381 19.20 -23.43 36.28
CA LEU A 381 20.06 -22.91 37.36
C LEU A 381 19.37 -22.71 38.72
N ALA A 382 18.03 -22.77 38.82
CA ALA A 382 17.30 -22.48 40.07
C ALA A 382 15.99 -23.29 40.20
N PRO A 383 15.49 -23.55 41.43
CA PRO A 383 14.37 -24.48 41.65
C PRO A 383 12.96 -23.84 41.57
N HIS A 384 11.96 -24.54 41.00
CA HIS A 384 10.55 -24.09 40.90
C HIS A 384 9.54 -25.25 40.67
N PRO A 385 8.24 -25.14 41.04
CA PRO A 385 7.23 -26.16 40.78
C PRO A 385 6.89 -26.27 39.30
N LEU A 386 6.59 -27.49 38.92
CA LEU A 386 6.67 -27.96 37.56
C LEU A 386 5.54 -28.99 37.44
N ALA A 387 4.53 -28.74 36.60
CA ALA A 387 3.40 -29.65 36.38
C ALA A 387 3.62 -30.38 35.04
N TRP A 388 3.69 -31.71 35.08
CA TRP A 388 4.20 -32.55 33.98
C TRP A 388 3.26 -33.72 33.69
N SER A 389 3.16 -34.09 32.40
CA SER A 389 2.67 -35.40 31.95
C SER A 389 3.38 -35.88 30.67
N PRO A 390 4.73 -36.05 30.64
CA PRO A 390 5.47 -36.36 29.42
C PRO A 390 5.58 -37.87 29.09
N LEU A 391 5.73 -38.19 27.80
CA LEU A 391 6.07 -39.52 27.29
C LEU A 391 7.60 -39.85 27.29
N ILE A 392 8.50 -38.92 26.94
CA ILE A 392 9.97 -39.16 26.87
C ILE A 392 10.77 -37.87 27.23
N LEU A 393 11.82 -37.98 28.08
CA LEU A 393 12.79 -36.91 28.39
C LEU A 393 14.23 -37.37 28.07
N THR A 394 14.99 -36.64 27.24
CA THR A 394 16.33 -37.13 26.79
C THR A 394 17.52 -36.66 27.66
N SER A 395 17.55 -35.40 28.11
CA SER A 395 18.60 -34.92 29.01
C SER A 395 18.13 -33.79 29.93
N CYS A 396 18.51 -33.86 31.21
CA CYS A 396 18.22 -32.81 32.21
C CYS A 396 19.46 -32.53 33.06
N SER A 397 19.82 -31.25 33.20
CA SER A 397 20.91 -30.78 34.07
C SER A 397 20.37 -29.79 35.11
N CYS A 398 20.45 -30.16 36.40
CA CYS A 398 19.97 -29.37 37.53
C CYS A 398 21.08 -29.13 38.57
N LEU A 399 21.30 -27.87 38.96
CA LEU A 399 22.32 -27.48 39.95
C LEU A 399 21.79 -27.28 41.39
N ALA A 400 20.47 -27.29 41.63
CA ALA A 400 19.89 -26.92 42.93
C ALA A 400 18.78 -27.88 43.43
N PRO A 401 18.60 -28.01 44.76
CA PRO A 401 17.61 -28.90 45.37
C PRO A 401 16.13 -28.44 45.21
N HIS A 402 15.17 -29.28 44.72
CA HIS A 402 13.71 -29.06 44.85
C HIS A 402 12.82 -30.33 44.86
N PRO A 403 11.67 -30.37 45.57
CA PRO A 403 10.70 -31.46 45.46
C PRO A 403 10.12 -31.52 44.04
N VAL A 404 10.08 -32.72 43.47
CA VAL A 404 9.54 -32.97 42.13
C VAL A 404 8.60 -34.17 42.16
N ALA A 405 7.45 -34.03 41.51
CA ALA A 405 6.56 -35.14 41.17
C ALA A 405 6.82 -35.52 39.71
N TRP A 406 7.52 -36.63 39.47
CA TRP A 406 7.85 -37.13 38.14
C TRP A 406 6.87 -38.24 37.72
N SER A 407 6.41 -38.24 36.48
CA SER A 407 5.77 -39.42 35.86
C SER A 407 6.08 -39.59 34.36
N PRO A 408 7.36 -39.50 33.90
CA PRO A 408 7.70 -39.80 32.51
C PRO A 408 7.67 -41.30 32.23
N LEU A 409 7.31 -41.72 31.01
CA LEU A 409 7.44 -43.12 30.57
C LEU A 409 8.91 -43.53 30.35
N ILE A 410 9.76 -42.65 29.78
CA ILE A 410 11.19 -42.93 29.49
C ILE A 410 12.08 -41.72 29.85
N LEU A 411 13.20 -41.96 30.56
CA LEU A 411 14.25 -40.99 30.86
C LEU A 411 15.63 -41.47 30.35
N ILE A 412 16.28 -40.71 29.45
CA ILE A 412 17.55 -41.14 28.82
C ILE A 412 18.81 -40.76 29.63
N SER A 413 18.93 -39.51 30.09
CA SER A 413 20.08 -39.07 30.90
C SER A 413 19.70 -37.99 31.90
N CYS A 414 20.21 -38.10 33.13
CA CYS A 414 20.02 -37.11 34.19
C CYS A 414 21.35 -36.81 34.88
N SER A 415 21.67 -35.52 35.09
CA SER A 415 22.85 -35.08 35.83
C SER A 415 22.44 -34.14 36.98
N CYS A 416 22.65 -34.61 38.22
CA CYS A 416 22.29 -33.89 39.44
C CYS A 416 23.52 -33.61 40.30
N LEU A 417 23.72 -32.35 40.69
CA LEU A 417 24.84 -31.92 41.55
C LEU A 417 24.48 -31.72 43.04
N ALA A 418 23.22 -31.88 43.47
CA ALA A 418 22.78 -31.63 44.85
C ALA A 418 21.84 -32.74 45.41
N PRO A 419 21.82 -32.99 46.74
CA PRO A 419 20.97 -34.04 47.37
C PRO A 419 19.49 -33.65 47.44
N HIS A 420 18.57 -34.59 47.18
CA HIS A 420 17.09 -34.38 47.21
C HIS A 420 16.29 -35.60 47.67
N PRO A 421 15.11 -35.44 48.33
CA PRO A 421 14.12 -36.52 48.49
C PRO A 421 13.44 -36.78 47.15
N VAL A 422 13.26 -38.04 46.76
CA VAL A 422 12.70 -38.35 45.44
C VAL A 422 11.57 -39.36 45.50
N ALA A 423 10.46 -39.02 44.83
CA ALA A 423 9.45 -39.98 44.36
C ALA A 423 9.67 -40.18 42.85
N TRP A 424 10.36 -41.26 42.48
CA TRP A 424 10.56 -41.65 41.07
C TRP A 424 9.47 -42.60 40.61
N SER A 425 8.98 -42.44 39.38
CA SER A 425 8.14 -43.46 38.72
C SER A 425 8.37 -43.58 37.20
N PRO A 426 9.60 -43.56 36.67
CA PRO A 426 9.80 -43.86 35.25
C PRO A 426 9.66 -45.36 34.96
N LEU A 427 9.12 -45.69 33.79
CA LEU A 427 9.07 -47.07 33.28
C LEU A 427 10.45 -47.51 32.73
N ILE A 428 11.27 -46.59 32.20
CA ILE A 428 12.63 -46.85 31.69
C ILE A 428 13.59 -45.70 32.07
N LEU A 429 14.75 -46.03 32.63
CA LEU A 429 15.88 -45.13 32.93
C LEU A 429 17.15 -45.64 32.23
N ILE A 430 17.77 -44.84 31.35
CA ILE A 430 18.97 -45.27 30.58
C ILE A 430 20.29 -44.90 31.27
N SER A 431 20.43 -43.69 31.81
CA SER A 431 21.64 -43.27 32.54
C SER A 431 21.35 -42.18 33.58
N CYS A 432 22.00 -42.26 34.74
CA CYS A 432 21.88 -41.25 35.80
C CYS A 432 23.24 -41.00 36.45
N SER A 433 23.64 -39.73 36.53
CA SER A 433 24.89 -39.27 37.12
C SER A 433 24.59 -38.34 38.30
N CYS A 434 24.70 -38.86 39.53
CA CYS A 434 24.54 -38.09 40.76
C CYS A 434 25.90 -37.86 41.42
N LEU A 435 26.26 -36.60 41.69
CA LEU A 435 27.51 -36.23 42.36
C LEU A 435 27.35 -35.98 43.88
N ALA A 436 26.18 -36.26 44.47
CA ALA A 436 25.88 -36.08 45.91
C ALA A 436 25.20 -37.34 46.51
N PRO A 437 25.35 -37.62 47.82
CA PRO A 437 24.86 -38.86 48.44
C PRO A 437 23.33 -38.95 48.47
N HIS A 438 22.81 -40.16 48.18
CA HIS A 438 21.39 -40.49 48.31
C HIS A 438 20.96 -40.50 49.77
N VAL A 439 19.89 -39.78 50.10
CA VAL A 439 19.17 -39.93 51.38
C VAL A 439 17.83 -40.58 51.06
N GLY A 440 17.69 -41.86 51.39
CA GLY A 440 16.46 -42.61 51.17
C GLY A 440 15.44 -42.40 52.29
N THR A 441 14.17 -42.39 51.91
CA THR A 441 13.04 -42.88 52.71
C THR A 441 12.11 -43.65 51.80
#